data_AF-A0A101NBQ6-F1
#
_entry.id   AF-A0A101NBQ6-F1
#
_cell.length_a   1.000
_cell.length_b   1.000
_cell.length_c   1.000
_cell.angle_alpha   90.00
_cell.angle_beta   90.00
_cell.angle_gamma   90.00
#
_symmetry.space_group_name_H-M   'P 1'
#
loop_
_entity.id
_entity.type
_entity.pdbx_description
1 polymer ?
#
loop_
_entity_poly.entity_id
_entity_poly.type
_entity_poly.pdbx_seq_one_letter_code
_entity_poly.pdbx_strand_id
1 'polypeptide(L)'
;MTAPAPSAETLRAALAALLDGLPPKQAAQAVDRLMASYRGTTPTDAPILRDRADVAAYAAYRMPATFEAVHAALEALAEAVPGWTPADHIDIGGGTGAATWAVTAVWPGDRAVTVLDWSDPALALGREIAGANPALKDAHWKRARIGKDLALPATDLVTVSYVLNELTPADRTALVDTAAASARTVVIVEAGTPAGYARVIEARDRLIAAGFGVAAPCPHSAACPIVPGEDWCHFSARVSRSSLHRQVKGGSLPYEDEKFSYVAATRLPVTPAPARVIRRPQIRKGQVLLDLCEPDEQVARRTVTKRHGDLYKAARDAAWGDAWPPADH
;
A
#
# COMPACT_ATOMS: atom_id res chain seq x y z
N MET A 1 -11.65 -0.03 30.94
CA MET A 1 -11.49 -0.72 29.64
C MET A 1 -10.39 0.01 28.91
N THR A 2 -9.21 -0.60 28.80
CA THR A 2 -8.10 -0.07 28.01
C THR A 2 -8.56 0.05 26.56
N ALA A 3 -8.38 1.21 25.93
CA ALA A 3 -8.60 1.34 24.49
C ALA A 3 -7.77 0.26 23.77
N PRO A 4 -8.29 -0.40 22.72
CA PRO A 4 -7.52 -1.38 21.98
C PRO A 4 -6.24 -0.72 21.44
N ALA A 5 -5.12 -1.43 21.50
CA ALA A 5 -3.87 -0.95 20.94
C ALA A 5 -4.04 -0.66 19.43
N PRO A 6 -3.37 0.38 18.88
CA PRO A 6 -3.45 0.69 17.46
C PRO A 6 -3.13 -0.54 16.62
N SER A 7 -3.90 -0.78 15.54
CA SER A 7 -3.74 -1.96 14.66
C SER A 7 -2.27 -2.19 14.23
N ALA A 8 -1.52 -1.12 13.97
CA ALA A 8 -0.09 -1.15 13.63
C ALA A 8 0.83 -1.66 14.77
N GLU A 9 0.52 -1.35 16.03
CA GLU A 9 1.27 -1.86 17.19
C GLU A 9 0.98 -3.33 17.43
N THR A 10 -0.30 -3.71 17.37
CA THR A 10 -0.74 -5.11 17.47
C THR A 10 -0.10 -5.96 16.37
N LEU A 11 -0.04 -5.47 15.13
CA LEU A 11 0.64 -6.15 14.02
C LEU A 11 2.13 -6.37 14.32
N ARG A 12 2.83 -5.32 14.77
CA ARG A 12 4.26 -5.40 15.11
C ARG A 12 4.51 -6.41 16.23
N ALA A 13 3.67 -6.42 17.27
CA ALA A 13 3.76 -7.36 18.37
C ALA A 13 3.50 -8.81 17.90
N ALA A 14 2.49 -9.04 17.06
CA ALA A 14 2.19 -10.36 16.52
C ALA A 14 3.32 -10.91 15.63
N LEU A 15 3.92 -10.06 14.79
CA LEU A 15 5.08 -10.41 13.98
C LEU A 15 6.32 -10.71 14.83
N ALA A 16 6.54 -9.97 15.92
CA ALA A 16 7.64 -10.25 16.86
C ALA A 16 7.44 -11.61 17.56
N ALA A 17 6.25 -11.87 18.10
CA ALA A 17 5.92 -13.13 18.77
C ALA A 17 6.06 -14.33 17.83
N LEU A 18 5.70 -14.17 16.55
CA LEU A 18 5.85 -15.22 15.54
C LEU A 18 7.32 -15.61 15.34
N LEU A 19 8.23 -14.65 15.33
CA LEU A 19 9.66 -14.89 15.16
C LEU A 19 10.30 -15.49 16.40
N ASP A 20 9.92 -15.01 17.59
CA ASP A 20 10.39 -15.55 18.87
C ASP A 20 9.99 -17.02 19.06
N GLY A 21 8.90 -17.46 18.42
CA GLY A 21 8.46 -18.85 18.40
C GLY A 21 9.25 -19.78 17.47
N LEU A 22 10.19 -19.28 16.65
CA LEU A 22 10.98 -20.12 15.74
C LEU A 22 12.30 -20.57 16.38
N PRO A 23 12.80 -21.78 16.07
CA PRO A 23 14.15 -22.19 16.45
C PRO A 23 15.19 -21.19 15.90
N PRO A 24 16.14 -20.68 16.71
CA PRO A 24 17.06 -19.62 16.28
C PRO A 24 17.82 -19.91 14.99
N LYS A 25 18.23 -21.18 14.79
CA LYS A 25 18.93 -21.63 13.59
C LYS A 25 18.04 -21.57 12.34
N GLN A 26 16.76 -21.90 12.46
CA GLN A 26 15.81 -21.85 11.35
C GLN A 26 15.45 -20.40 10.99
N ALA A 27 15.23 -19.55 11.99
CA ALA A 27 14.98 -18.12 11.79
C ALA A 27 16.16 -17.46 11.06
N ALA A 28 17.40 -17.70 11.51
CA ALA A 28 18.59 -17.18 10.85
C ALA A 28 18.73 -17.66 9.41
N GLN A 29 18.53 -18.96 9.16
CA GLN A 29 18.60 -19.53 7.81
C GLN A 29 17.51 -18.99 6.87
N ALA A 30 16.28 -18.80 7.36
CA ALA A 30 15.20 -18.21 6.58
C ALA A 30 15.50 -16.74 6.22
N VAL A 31 16.04 -15.98 7.18
CA VAL A 31 16.52 -14.61 6.97
C VAL A 31 17.65 -14.56 5.93
N ASP A 32 18.64 -15.44 6.03
CA ASP A 32 19.77 -15.50 5.08
C ASP A 32 19.29 -15.81 3.65
N ARG A 33 18.36 -16.76 3.51
CA ARG A 33 17.73 -17.09 2.22
C ARG A 33 16.95 -15.92 1.65
N LEU A 34 16.18 -15.23 2.48
CA LEU A 34 15.46 -14.02 2.09
C LEU A 34 16.44 -12.95 1.60
N MET A 35 17.53 -12.70 2.34
CA MET A 35 18.57 -11.75 1.92
C MET A 35 19.21 -12.12 0.58
N ALA A 36 19.50 -13.40 0.36
CA ALA A 36 20.10 -13.88 -0.90
C ALA A 36 19.17 -13.66 -2.09
N SER A 37 17.87 -13.91 -1.93
CA SER A 37 16.87 -13.66 -2.98
C SER A 37 16.73 -12.16 -3.31
N TYR A 38 16.89 -11.26 -2.33
CA TYR A 38 16.80 -9.81 -2.56
C TYR A 38 18.10 -9.16 -3.08
N ARG A 39 19.26 -9.81 -2.91
CA ARG A 39 20.57 -9.30 -3.37
C ARG A 39 21.01 -9.86 -4.74
N GLY A 40 20.32 -10.86 -5.28
CA GLY A 40 20.65 -11.48 -6.57
C GLY A 40 19.46 -11.57 -7.52
N THR A 41 19.70 -12.01 -8.74
CA THR A 41 18.67 -12.53 -9.66
C THR A 41 18.27 -13.92 -9.18
N THR A 42 17.09 -14.07 -8.59
CA THR A 42 16.58 -15.36 -8.11
C THR A 42 16.50 -16.37 -9.27
N PRO A 43 17.08 -17.58 -9.14
CA PRO A 43 16.77 -18.69 -10.03
C PRO A 43 15.29 -19.03 -9.91
N THR A 44 14.59 -19.11 -11.04
CA THR A 44 13.13 -19.27 -11.19
C THR A 44 12.54 -20.61 -10.71
N ASP A 45 13.33 -21.48 -10.09
CA ASP A 45 12.99 -22.91 -10.03
C ASP A 45 12.66 -23.44 -8.61
N ALA A 46 12.69 -22.59 -7.57
CA ALA A 46 12.30 -22.98 -6.21
C ALA A 46 11.31 -21.98 -5.58
N PRO A 47 10.23 -22.43 -4.91
CA PRO A 47 9.32 -21.52 -4.21
C PRO A 47 10.09 -20.73 -3.14
N ILE A 48 9.85 -19.42 -3.05
CA ILE A 48 10.44 -18.57 -1.99
C ILE A 48 9.86 -18.92 -0.61
N LEU A 49 8.63 -19.43 -0.58
CA LEU A 49 7.83 -19.71 0.61
C LEU A 49 7.59 -21.23 0.77
N ARG A 50 8.59 -21.97 1.26
CA ARG A 50 8.55 -23.45 1.30
C ARG A 50 8.09 -24.03 2.63
N ASP A 51 8.45 -23.36 3.72
CA ASP A 51 8.16 -23.80 5.07
C ASP A 51 7.73 -22.61 5.94
N ARG A 52 7.26 -22.91 7.16
CA ARG A 52 6.77 -21.91 8.11
C ARG A 52 7.82 -20.83 8.42
N ALA A 53 9.09 -21.20 8.51
CA ALA A 53 10.16 -20.26 8.84
C ALA A 53 10.40 -19.27 7.69
N ASP A 54 10.39 -19.75 6.44
CA ASP A 54 10.50 -18.90 5.25
C ASP A 54 9.34 -17.89 5.17
N VAL A 55 8.09 -18.31 5.43
CA VAL A 55 6.92 -17.41 5.42
C VAL A 55 6.96 -16.41 6.58
N ALA A 56 7.33 -16.85 7.78
CA ALA A 56 7.43 -15.97 8.94
C ALA A 56 8.53 -14.90 8.77
N ALA A 57 9.69 -15.29 8.24
CA ALA A 57 10.76 -14.36 7.92
C ALA A 57 10.33 -13.36 6.83
N TYR A 58 9.66 -13.84 5.77
CA TYR A 58 9.10 -12.98 4.74
C TYR A 58 8.07 -11.99 5.32
N ALA A 59 7.12 -12.47 6.12
CA ALA A 59 6.08 -11.65 6.74
C ALA A 59 6.69 -10.56 7.61
N ALA A 60 7.60 -10.91 8.52
CA ALA A 60 8.27 -9.93 9.36
C ALA A 60 9.08 -8.90 8.56
N TYR A 61 9.61 -9.29 7.40
CA TYR A 61 10.42 -8.41 6.56
C TYR A 61 9.60 -7.51 5.63
N ARG A 62 8.53 -8.01 5.00
CA ARG A 62 7.73 -7.26 4.01
C ARG A 62 6.42 -6.70 4.54
N MET A 63 5.73 -7.42 5.42
CA MET A 63 4.40 -7.05 5.86
C MET A 63 4.34 -5.64 6.49
N PRO A 64 5.31 -5.19 7.31
CA PRO A 64 5.31 -3.81 7.81
C PRO A 64 5.40 -2.76 6.71
N ALA A 65 6.22 -3.00 5.68
CA ALA A 65 6.36 -2.07 4.56
C ALA A 65 5.11 -2.00 3.70
N THR A 66 4.51 -3.17 3.40
CA THR A 66 3.23 -3.25 2.69
C THR A 66 2.11 -2.60 3.49
N PHE A 67 2.05 -2.81 4.81
CA PHE A 67 1.09 -2.17 5.70
C PHE A 67 1.18 -0.65 5.60
N GLU A 68 2.36 -0.06 5.78
CA GLU A 68 2.52 1.41 5.78
C GLU A 68 2.18 2.02 4.40
N ALA A 69 2.56 1.36 3.31
CA ALA A 69 2.24 1.83 1.95
C ALA A 69 0.73 1.79 1.66
N VAL A 70 0.06 0.70 2.03
CA VAL A 70 -1.39 0.56 1.86
C VAL A 70 -2.13 1.50 2.82
N HIS A 71 -1.67 1.64 4.06
CA HIS A 71 -2.25 2.55 5.04
C HIS A 71 -2.26 3.99 4.53
N ALA A 72 -1.12 4.48 4.03
CA ALA A 72 -1.03 5.83 3.46
C ALA A 72 -1.98 6.04 2.26
N ALA A 73 -2.14 5.02 1.40
CA ALA A 73 -3.09 5.08 0.29
C ALA A 73 -4.56 5.11 0.76
N LEU A 74 -4.88 4.37 1.82
CA LEU A 74 -6.22 4.29 2.40
C LEU A 74 -6.57 5.54 3.22
N GLU A 75 -5.62 6.16 3.92
CA GLU A 75 -5.81 7.45 4.59
C GLU A 75 -6.17 8.53 3.58
N ALA A 76 -5.41 8.63 2.47
CA ALA A 76 -5.71 9.58 1.40
C ALA A 76 -7.08 9.33 0.75
N LEU A 77 -7.52 8.07 0.65
CA LEU A 77 -8.87 7.71 0.22
C LEU A 77 -9.93 8.16 1.24
N ALA A 78 -9.71 7.92 2.53
CA ALA A 78 -10.63 8.31 3.60
C ALA A 78 -10.81 9.84 3.69
N GLU A 79 -9.73 10.60 3.47
CA GLU A 79 -9.79 12.07 3.34
C GLU A 79 -10.63 12.50 2.13
N ALA A 80 -10.45 11.83 0.98
CA ALA A 80 -11.14 12.18 -0.25
C ALA A 80 -12.63 11.75 -0.27
N VAL A 81 -13.03 10.81 0.60
CA VAL A 81 -14.39 10.30 0.71
C VAL A 81 -14.84 10.35 2.18
N PRO A 82 -15.01 11.55 2.74
CA PRO A 82 -15.23 11.72 4.18
C PRO A 82 -16.52 11.04 4.63
N GLY A 83 -16.47 10.36 5.78
CA GLY A 83 -17.61 9.68 6.39
C GLY A 83 -17.97 8.32 5.77
N TRP A 84 -17.31 7.90 4.68
CA TRP A 84 -17.46 6.54 4.17
C TRP A 84 -16.61 5.54 4.96
N THR A 85 -17.15 4.34 5.15
CA THR A 85 -16.47 3.17 5.72
C THR A 85 -16.93 1.95 4.92
N PRO A 86 -16.01 1.08 4.47
CA PRO A 86 -16.39 -0.10 3.70
C PRO A 86 -17.15 -1.11 4.57
N ALA A 87 -18.32 -1.58 4.10
CA ALA A 87 -19.09 -2.61 4.80
C ALA A 87 -18.45 -4.00 4.71
N ASP A 88 -17.71 -4.26 3.63
CA ASP A 88 -16.94 -5.48 3.40
C ASP A 88 -15.68 -5.19 2.56
N HIS A 89 -14.74 -6.13 2.58
CA HIS A 89 -13.42 -5.98 1.97
C HIS A 89 -12.92 -7.30 1.37
N ILE A 90 -12.45 -7.24 0.13
CA ILE A 90 -11.70 -8.33 -0.52
C ILE A 90 -10.26 -7.88 -0.80
N ASP A 91 -9.29 -8.63 -0.30
CA ASP A 91 -7.86 -8.42 -0.53
C ASP A 91 -7.33 -9.47 -1.53
N ILE A 92 -7.00 -9.05 -2.74
CA ILE A 92 -6.57 -9.95 -3.83
C ILE A 92 -5.05 -9.95 -3.92
N GLY A 93 -4.46 -11.15 -3.86
CA GLY A 93 -3.01 -11.30 -3.67
C GLY A 93 -2.58 -10.85 -2.27
N GLY A 94 -3.47 -11.00 -1.28
CA GLY A 94 -3.25 -10.41 0.04
C GLY A 94 -2.14 -11.09 0.85
N GLY A 95 -1.70 -12.29 0.45
CA GLY A 95 -0.64 -13.04 1.14
C GLY A 95 -0.93 -13.22 2.63
N THR A 96 -0.11 -12.59 3.47
CA THR A 96 -0.26 -12.60 4.93
C THR A 96 -1.22 -11.53 5.47
N GLY A 97 -1.90 -10.79 4.58
CA GLY A 97 -3.00 -9.86 4.87
C GLY A 97 -2.59 -8.44 5.25
N ALA A 98 -1.44 -7.94 4.80
CA ALA A 98 -0.97 -6.59 5.17
C ALA A 98 -2.02 -5.49 4.91
N ALA A 99 -2.70 -5.55 3.75
CA ALA A 99 -3.73 -4.59 3.38
C ALA A 99 -4.97 -4.70 4.29
N THR A 100 -5.35 -5.91 4.67
CA THR A 100 -6.43 -6.16 5.64
C THR A 100 -6.17 -5.49 7.00
N TRP A 101 -4.94 -5.54 7.49
CA TRP A 101 -4.54 -4.82 8.71
C TRP A 101 -4.60 -3.30 8.55
N ALA A 102 -4.18 -2.79 7.39
CA ALA A 102 -4.23 -1.36 7.06
C ALA A 102 -5.67 -0.85 6.95
N VAL A 103 -6.58 -1.60 6.32
CA VAL A 103 -8.01 -1.31 6.24
C VAL A 103 -8.63 -1.21 7.64
N THR A 104 -8.26 -2.11 8.55
CA THR A 104 -8.72 -2.09 9.95
C THR A 104 -8.14 -0.92 10.76
N ALA A 105 -6.96 -0.43 10.39
CA ALA A 105 -6.35 0.72 11.03
C ALA A 105 -7.05 2.03 10.64
N VAL A 106 -7.33 2.23 9.34
CA VAL A 106 -8.00 3.43 8.82
C VAL A 106 -9.46 3.48 9.24
N TRP A 107 -10.15 2.35 9.16
CA TRP A 107 -11.52 2.23 9.63
C TRP A 107 -11.60 1.13 10.68
N PRO A 108 -11.61 1.45 11.98
CA PRO A 108 -11.83 0.46 13.03
C PRO A 108 -13.24 -0.13 12.99
N GLY A 109 -13.38 -1.39 13.43
CA GLY A 109 -14.66 -2.08 13.58
C GLY A 109 -14.80 -3.32 12.72
N ASP A 110 -15.79 -4.15 13.06
CA ASP A 110 -16.03 -5.44 12.41
C ASP A 110 -16.57 -5.26 10.99
N ARG A 111 -16.05 -6.06 10.04
CA ARG A 111 -16.55 -6.15 8.67
C ARG A 111 -16.26 -7.53 8.10
N ALA A 112 -17.00 -7.92 7.06
CA ALA A 112 -16.67 -9.12 6.32
C ALA A 112 -15.36 -8.90 5.55
N VAL A 113 -14.36 -9.75 5.78
CA VAL A 113 -13.06 -9.69 5.11
C VAL A 113 -12.80 -11.00 4.40
N THR A 114 -12.40 -10.93 3.13
CA THR A 114 -11.89 -12.10 2.38
C THR A 114 -10.51 -11.82 1.82
N VAL A 115 -9.54 -12.66 2.16
CA VAL A 115 -8.18 -12.64 1.60
C VAL A 115 -8.05 -13.77 0.58
N LEU A 116 -7.65 -13.42 -0.64
CA LEU A 116 -7.44 -14.33 -1.76
C LEU A 116 -5.96 -14.37 -2.12
N ASP A 117 -5.34 -15.55 -2.11
CA ASP A 117 -3.95 -15.73 -2.52
C ASP A 117 -3.71 -17.13 -3.09
N TRP A 118 -2.65 -17.31 -3.88
CA TRP A 118 -2.30 -18.63 -4.42
C TRP A 118 -1.49 -19.49 -3.41
N SER A 119 -0.84 -18.84 -2.44
CA SER A 119 0.07 -19.42 -1.46
C SER A 119 -0.66 -19.84 -0.17
N ASP A 120 -0.95 -21.14 -0.04
CA ASP A 120 -1.50 -21.71 1.20
C ASP A 120 -0.65 -21.40 2.44
N PRO A 121 0.70 -21.47 2.39
CA PRO A 121 1.53 -21.11 3.54
C PRO A 121 1.36 -19.64 3.98
N ALA A 122 1.22 -18.71 3.03
CA ALA A 122 0.99 -17.30 3.35
C ALA A 122 -0.39 -17.07 3.97
N LEU A 123 -1.43 -17.70 3.42
CA LEU A 123 -2.80 -17.63 3.95
C LEU A 123 -2.91 -18.23 5.36
N ALA A 124 -2.26 -19.37 5.60
CA ALA A 124 -2.24 -20.01 6.92
C ALA A 124 -1.58 -19.10 7.97
N LEU A 125 -0.44 -18.49 7.62
CA LEU A 125 0.25 -17.57 8.51
C LEU A 125 -0.54 -16.28 8.73
N GLY A 126 -1.13 -15.72 7.67
CA GLY A 126 -1.97 -14.52 7.75
C GLY A 126 -3.15 -14.72 8.69
N ARG A 127 -3.82 -15.87 8.60
CA ARG A 127 -4.92 -16.27 9.52
C ARG A 127 -4.46 -16.33 10.98
N GLU A 128 -3.29 -16.90 11.23
CA GLU A 128 -2.71 -16.98 12.58
C GLU A 128 -2.44 -15.59 13.15
N ILE A 129 -1.72 -14.73 12.40
CA ILE A 129 -1.37 -13.37 12.83
C ILE A 129 -2.65 -12.56 13.05
N ALA A 130 -3.63 -12.66 12.14
CA ALA A 130 -4.91 -11.97 12.24
C ALA A 130 -5.71 -12.32 13.50
N GLY A 131 -5.49 -13.51 14.08
CA GLY A 131 -6.09 -13.89 15.36
C GLY A 131 -5.73 -12.97 16.53
N ALA A 132 -4.65 -12.18 16.42
CA ALA A 132 -4.28 -11.15 17.41
C ALA A 132 -5.15 -9.87 17.32
N ASN A 133 -5.96 -9.71 16.26
CA ASN A 133 -6.83 -8.56 16.06
C ASN A 133 -8.31 -9.01 16.06
N PRO A 134 -9.12 -8.60 17.06
CA PRO A 134 -10.52 -8.99 17.16
C PRO A 134 -11.36 -8.68 15.91
N ALA A 135 -11.07 -7.58 15.20
CA ALA A 135 -11.80 -7.19 13.98
C ALA A 135 -11.50 -8.11 12.78
N LEU A 136 -10.43 -8.92 12.86
CA LEU A 136 -10.00 -9.84 11.80
C LEU A 136 -10.21 -11.32 12.16
N LYS A 137 -10.77 -11.61 13.34
CA LYS A 137 -10.96 -12.98 13.85
C LYS A 137 -11.79 -13.85 12.89
N ASP A 138 -12.77 -13.24 12.22
CA ASP A 138 -13.71 -13.91 11.31
C ASP A 138 -13.32 -13.73 9.83
N ALA A 139 -12.11 -13.23 9.54
CA ALA A 139 -11.64 -13.06 8.18
C ALA A 139 -11.54 -14.42 7.45
N HIS A 140 -12.02 -14.46 6.22
CA HIS A 140 -11.97 -15.64 5.36
C HIS A 140 -10.69 -15.66 4.53
N TRP A 141 -9.85 -16.67 4.72
CA TRP A 141 -8.61 -16.85 3.96
C TRP A 141 -8.80 -17.99 2.97
N LYS A 142 -8.80 -17.68 1.67
CA LYS A 142 -9.15 -18.64 0.61
C LYS A 142 -8.07 -18.70 -0.45
N ARG A 143 -7.63 -19.93 -0.76
CA ARG A 143 -6.75 -20.17 -1.90
C ARG A 143 -7.46 -19.86 -3.20
N ALA A 144 -6.87 -19.02 -4.04
CA ALA A 144 -7.39 -18.67 -5.36
C ALA A 144 -6.25 -18.44 -6.35
N ARG A 145 -6.45 -18.87 -7.59
CA ARG A 145 -5.57 -18.48 -8.69
C ARG A 145 -6.04 -17.11 -9.19
N ILE A 146 -5.14 -16.14 -9.19
CA ILE A 146 -5.39 -14.80 -9.70
C ILE A 146 -5.18 -14.83 -11.22
N GLY A 147 -6.18 -14.41 -11.98
CA GLY A 147 -6.15 -14.40 -13.45
C GLY A 147 -7.56 -14.34 -14.03
N LYS A 148 -7.68 -14.65 -15.32
CA LYS A 148 -8.94 -14.52 -16.09
C LYS A 148 -10.18 -15.22 -15.52
N ASP A 149 -9.99 -16.32 -14.77
CA ASP A 149 -11.08 -17.13 -14.24
C ASP A 149 -11.47 -16.73 -12.80
N LEU A 150 -10.85 -15.68 -12.26
CA LEU A 150 -11.18 -15.16 -10.94
C LEU A 150 -12.56 -14.50 -10.98
N ALA A 151 -13.47 -15.01 -10.16
CA ALA A 151 -14.78 -14.43 -9.91
C ALA A 151 -14.85 -13.91 -8.47
N LEU A 152 -15.39 -12.70 -8.31
CA LEU A 152 -15.58 -12.06 -7.00
C LEU A 152 -17.07 -11.82 -6.77
N PRO A 153 -17.56 -11.99 -5.53
CA PRO A 153 -18.86 -11.43 -5.16
C PRO A 153 -18.80 -9.89 -5.19
N ALA A 154 -19.96 -9.25 -5.25
CA ALA A 154 -20.05 -7.80 -5.07
C ALA A 154 -19.49 -7.41 -3.70
N THR A 155 -18.72 -6.33 -3.66
CA THR A 155 -18.04 -5.84 -2.45
C THR A 155 -17.90 -4.32 -2.47
N ASP A 156 -17.76 -3.70 -1.31
CA ASP A 156 -17.52 -2.27 -1.15
C ASP A 156 -16.07 -1.91 -1.50
N LEU A 157 -15.09 -2.66 -0.97
CA LEU A 157 -13.67 -2.37 -1.14
C LEU A 157 -12.88 -3.57 -1.67
N VAL A 158 -12.13 -3.37 -2.75
CA VAL A 158 -11.05 -4.26 -3.19
C VAL A 158 -9.69 -3.62 -2.95
N THR A 159 -8.76 -4.37 -2.36
CA THR A 159 -7.34 -4.02 -2.34
C THR A 159 -6.54 -4.98 -3.23
N VAL A 160 -5.56 -4.45 -3.95
CA VAL A 160 -4.58 -5.20 -4.73
C VAL A 160 -3.20 -4.60 -4.44
N SER A 161 -2.36 -5.29 -3.66
CA SER A 161 -1.07 -4.73 -3.22
C SER A 161 0.10 -5.65 -3.55
N TYR A 162 1.08 -5.14 -4.32
CA TYR A 162 2.33 -5.82 -4.67
C TYR A 162 2.15 -7.20 -5.32
N VAL A 163 1.12 -7.35 -6.15
CA VAL A 163 0.84 -8.60 -6.88
C VAL A 163 0.79 -8.41 -8.39
N LEU A 164 0.59 -7.19 -8.91
CA LEU A 164 0.52 -6.99 -10.36
C LEU A 164 1.87 -7.28 -11.03
N ASN A 165 2.98 -7.09 -10.31
CA ASN A 165 4.32 -7.47 -10.77
C ASN A 165 4.51 -8.98 -10.98
N GLU A 166 3.68 -9.82 -10.35
CA GLU A 166 3.75 -11.28 -10.43
C GLU A 166 2.90 -11.85 -11.57
N LEU A 167 2.05 -11.01 -12.17
CA LEU A 167 1.07 -11.42 -13.17
C LEU A 167 1.53 -11.09 -14.60
N THR A 168 1.09 -11.92 -15.54
CA THR A 168 1.20 -11.61 -16.97
C THR A 168 0.38 -10.35 -17.30
N PRO A 169 0.71 -9.61 -18.38
CA PRO A 169 -0.08 -8.44 -18.78
C PRO A 169 -1.57 -8.74 -18.98
N ALA A 170 -1.90 -9.92 -19.52
CA ALA A 170 -3.27 -10.36 -19.72
C ALA A 170 -3.99 -10.64 -18.38
N ASP A 171 -3.31 -11.29 -17.43
CA ASP A 171 -3.89 -11.56 -16.11
C ASP A 171 -4.04 -10.27 -15.28
N ARG A 172 -3.12 -9.31 -15.40
CA ARG A 172 -3.27 -7.98 -14.80
C ARG A 172 -4.52 -7.27 -15.31
N THR A 173 -4.70 -7.26 -16.64
CA THR A 173 -5.88 -6.70 -17.30
C THR A 173 -7.15 -7.31 -16.73
N ALA A 174 -7.25 -8.64 -16.78
CA ALA A 174 -8.45 -9.34 -16.31
C ALA A 174 -8.71 -9.12 -14.82
N LEU A 175 -7.67 -9.08 -13.98
CA LEU A 175 -7.82 -8.79 -12.56
C LEU A 175 -8.41 -7.41 -12.30
N VAL A 176 -7.89 -6.36 -12.96
CA VAL A 176 -8.37 -4.99 -12.78
C VAL A 176 -9.82 -4.88 -13.26
N ASP A 177 -10.16 -5.51 -14.39
CA ASP A 177 -11.52 -5.51 -14.93
C ASP A 177 -12.49 -6.25 -14.00
N THR A 178 -12.10 -7.40 -13.43
CA THR A 178 -12.89 -8.14 -12.44
C THR A 178 -13.09 -7.33 -11.15
N ALA A 179 -12.03 -6.68 -10.65
CA ALA A 179 -12.13 -5.79 -9.49
C ALA A 179 -13.07 -4.62 -9.76
N ALA A 180 -12.94 -3.99 -10.92
CA ALA A 180 -13.79 -2.88 -11.36
C ALA A 180 -15.27 -3.29 -11.48
N ALA A 181 -15.55 -4.51 -11.95
CA ALA A 181 -16.91 -5.03 -12.08
C ALA A 181 -17.56 -5.38 -10.73
N SER A 182 -16.76 -5.74 -9.74
CA SER A 182 -17.26 -6.31 -8.47
C SER A 182 -17.25 -5.31 -7.31
N ALA A 183 -16.43 -4.25 -7.38
CA ALA A 183 -16.20 -3.34 -6.26
C ALA A 183 -16.79 -1.93 -6.47
N ARG A 184 -17.18 -1.26 -5.40
CA ARG A 184 -17.49 0.18 -5.44
C ARG A 184 -16.24 1.05 -5.35
N THR A 185 -15.22 0.57 -4.63
CA THR A 185 -13.93 1.24 -4.42
C THR A 185 -12.80 0.23 -4.64
N VAL A 186 -11.76 0.62 -5.37
CA VAL A 186 -10.58 -0.20 -5.66
C VAL A 186 -9.33 0.58 -5.29
N VAL A 187 -8.44 -0.05 -4.51
CA VAL A 187 -7.14 0.50 -4.14
C VAL A 187 -6.04 -0.43 -4.61
N ILE A 188 -5.16 0.09 -5.45
CA ILE A 188 -4.05 -0.65 -6.04
C ILE A 188 -2.75 -0.01 -5.59
N VAL A 189 -1.83 -0.81 -5.05
CA VAL A 189 -0.51 -0.37 -4.57
C VAL A 189 0.58 -1.25 -5.17
N GLU A 190 1.63 -0.64 -5.71
CA GLU A 190 2.80 -1.31 -6.29
C GLU A 190 4.09 -0.64 -5.80
N ALA A 191 5.23 -1.31 -5.99
CA ALA A 191 6.53 -0.74 -5.67
C ALA A 191 6.77 0.58 -6.44
N GLY A 192 7.32 1.58 -5.76
CA GLY A 192 7.57 2.95 -6.27
C GLY A 192 8.76 3.03 -7.23
N THR A 193 8.70 2.19 -8.26
CA THR A 193 9.66 2.01 -9.34
C THR A 193 9.01 2.42 -10.66
N PRO A 194 9.79 2.70 -11.73
CA PRO A 194 9.21 2.97 -13.04
C PRO A 194 8.24 1.89 -13.52
N ALA A 195 8.57 0.61 -13.30
CA ALA A 195 7.72 -0.51 -13.70
C ALA A 195 6.44 -0.63 -12.86
N GLY A 196 6.52 -0.39 -11.54
CA GLY A 196 5.34 -0.39 -10.67
C GLY A 196 4.40 0.77 -10.96
N TYR A 197 4.96 1.96 -11.19
CA TYR A 197 4.20 3.12 -11.67
C TYR A 197 3.47 2.83 -12.98
N ALA A 198 4.15 2.25 -13.97
CA ALA A 198 3.52 1.91 -15.25
C ALA A 198 2.31 0.98 -15.08
N ARG A 199 2.40 -0.03 -14.19
CA ARG A 199 1.27 -0.91 -13.86
C ARG A 199 0.12 -0.16 -13.16
N VAL A 200 0.44 0.76 -12.26
CA VAL A 200 -0.56 1.58 -11.55
C VAL A 200 -1.28 2.52 -12.51
N ILE A 201 -0.59 3.15 -13.45
CA ILE A 201 -1.23 4.00 -14.47
C ILE A 201 -2.09 3.18 -15.42
N GLU A 202 -1.61 2.01 -15.88
CA GLU A 202 -2.44 1.09 -16.68
C GLU A 202 -3.73 0.71 -15.96
N ALA A 203 -3.63 0.38 -14.66
CA ALA A 203 -4.80 0.03 -13.85
C ALA A 203 -5.72 1.23 -13.59
N ARG A 204 -5.15 2.42 -13.33
CA ARG A 204 -5.88 3.68 -13.15
C ARG A 204 -6.73 3.99 -14.39
N ASP A 205 -6.14 3.94 -15.57
CA ASP A 205 -6.83 4.30 -16.81
C ASP A 205 -7.97 3.31 -17.10
N ARG A 206 -7.77 2.03 -16.79
CA ARG A 206 -8.85 1.01 -16.83
C ARG A 206 -9.98 1.29 -15.86
N LEU A 207 -9.67 1.63 -14.60
CA LEU A 207 -10.69 1.96 -13.60
C LEU A 207 -11.51 3.19 -14.05
N ILE A 208 -10.85 4.22 -14.58
CA ILE A 208 -11.53 5.40 -15.14
C ILE A 208 -12.45 5.00 -16.30
N ALA A 209 -11.97 4.18 -17.24
CA ALA A 209 -12.77 3.67 -18.35
C ALA A 209 -13.99 2.84 -17.87
N ALA A 210 -13.88 2.18 -16.72
CA ALA A 210 -14.97 1.45 -16.05
C ALA A 210 -15.90 2.34 -15.19
N GLY A 211 -15.76 3.67 -15.29
CA GLY A 211 -16.64 4.65 -14.66
C GLY A 211 -16.26 5.04 -13.22
N PHE A 212 -15.02 4.76 -12.79
CA PHE A 212 -14.54 5.22 -11.49
C PHE A 212 -13.99 6.66 -11.55
N GLY A 213 -14.19 7.42 -10.49
CA GLY A 213 -13.43 8.64 -10.22
C GLY A 213 -12.17 8.32 -9.41
N VAL A 214 -11.06 9.00 -9.69
CA VAL A 214 -9.85 8.90 -8.87
C VAL A 214 -10.04 9.72 -7.59
N ALA A 215 -9.98 9.06 -6.43
CA ALA A 215 -10.04 9.71 -5.12
C ALA A 215 -8.64 10.20 -4.68
N ALA A 216 -7.61 9.37 -4.91
CA ALA A 216 -6.22 9.66 -4.59
C ALA A 216 -5.27 8.79 -5.45
N PRO A 217 -3.99 9.16 -5.64
CA PRO A 217 -3.34 10.40 -5.22
C PRO A 217 -3.66 11.60 -6.12
N CYS A 218 -4.00 11.33 -7.38
CA CYS A 218 -4.20 12.36 -8.41
C CYS A 218 -5.38 13.27 -8.03
N PRO A 219 -5.27 14.58 -8.22
CA PRO A 219 -6.38 15.51 -7.99
C PRO A 219 -7.40 15.53 -9.15
N HIS A 220 -7.22 14.66 -10.16
CA HIS A 220 -8.02 14.59 -11.37
C HIS A 220 -8.14 13.14 -11.89
N SER A 221 -9.17 12.90 -12.70
CA SER A 221 -9.40 11.64 -13.42
C SER A 221 -9.03 11.70 -14.90
N ALA A 222 -8.37 12.78 -15.35
CA ALA A 222 -7.86 12.89 -16.73
C ALA A 222 -6.57 12.06 -16.96
N ALA A 223 -5.97 12.11 -18.15
CA ALA A 223 -4.71 11.43 -18.44
C ALA A 223 -3.59 11.91 -17.48
N CYS A 224 -2.68 11.02 -17.09
CA CYS A 224 -1.57 11.41 -16.23
C CYS A 224 -0.60 12.32 -17.00
N PRO A 225 -0.21 13.50 -16.47
CA PRO A 225 0.69 14.42 -17.17
C PRO A 225 2.15 13.99 -17.23
N ILE A 226 2.55 12.96 -16.47
CA ILE A 226 3.91 12.43 -16.50
C ILE A 226 4.07 11.56 -17.74
N VAL A 227 4.99 11.96 -18.62
CA VAL A 227 5.31 11.24 -19.86
C VAL A 227 5.93 9.87 -19.52
N PRO A 228 5.36 8.75 -20.03
CA PRO A 228 5.92 7.42 -19.81
C PRO A 228 7.38 7.33 -20.26
N GLY A 229 8.25 6.83 -19.37
CA GLY A 229 9.68 6.64 -19.64
C GLY A 229 10.56 7.84 -19.30
N GLU A 230 10.01 9.04 -19.11
CA GLU A 230 10.78 10.22 -18.68
C GLU A 230 10.83 10.34 -17.16
N ASP A 231 9.72 10.06 -16.47
CA ASP A 231 9.63 10.09 -15.01
C ASP A 231 8.55 9.10 -14.50
N TRP A 232 8.42 8.95 -13.18
CA TRP A 232 7.37 8.15 -12.55
C TRP A 232 6.84 8.80 -11.26
N CYS A 233 5.53 8.71 -11.03
CA CYS A 233 4.93 9.17 -9.77
C CYS A 233 5.03 8.06 -8.71
N HIS A 234 5.62 8.39 -7.57
CA HIS A 234 5.69 7.52 -6.40
C HIS A 234 5.67 8.36 -5.12
N PHE A 235 5.53 7.68 -3.99
CA PHE A 235 5.46 8.22 -2.63
C PHE A 235 6.36 7.40 -1.71
N SER A 236 6.45 7.80 -0.44
CA SER A 236 7.37 7.22 0.54
C SER A 236 6.67 7.09 1.88
N ALA A 237 6.48 5.86 2.35
CA ALA A 237 5.97 5.57 3.69
C ALA A 237 7.13 5.17 4.60
N ARG A 238 7.16 5.71 5.82
CA ARG A 238 8.23 5.40 6.78
C ARG A 238 7.87 4.15 7.58
N VAL A 239 8.73 3.15 7.52
CA VAL A 239 8.58 1.87 8.20
C VAL A 239 9.53 1.83 9.39
N SER A 240 9.00 1.57 10.58
CA SER A 240 9.83 1.31 11.77
C SER A 240 10.51 -0.06 11.65
N ARG A 241 11.84 -0.11 11.76
CA ARG A 241 12.58 -1.38 11.72
C ARG A 241 12.52 -2.09 13.05
N SER A 242 12.01 -3.32 13.03
CA SER A 242 12.15 -4.27 14.14
C SER A 242 13.62 -4.61 14.43
N SER A 243 13.91 -5.23 15.58
CA SER A 243 15.23 -5.78 15.89
C SER A 243 15.72 -6.76 14.81
N LEU A 244 14.81 -7.60 14.29
CA LEU A 244 15.10 -8.51 13.19
C LEU A 244 15.41 -7.74 11.89
N HIS A 245 14.61 -6.73 11.52
CA HIS A 245 14.91 -5.90 10.33
C HIS A 245 16.29 -5.26 10.37
N ARG A 246 16.74 -4.82 11.55
CA ARG A 246 18.09 -4.27 11.74
C ARG A 246 19.17 -5.33 11.55
N GLN A 247 18.95 -6.55 12.04
CA GLN A 247 19.86 -7.69 11.82
C GLN A 247 19.92 -8.11 10.34
N VAL A 248 18.77 -8.13 9.64
CA VAL A 248 18.66 -8.57 8.23
C VAL A 248 19.23 -7.53 7.25
N LYS A 249 18.88 -6.25 7.40
CA LYS A 249 19.24 -5.23 6.38
C LYS A 249 20.65 -4.67 6.56
N GLY A 250 21.34 -4.99 7.66
CA GLY A 250 22.67 -4.42 7.98
C GLY A 250 22.65 -2.89 8.12
N GLY A 251 21.48 -2.30 8.40
CA GLY A 251 21.30 -0.85 8.48
C GLY A 251 21.30 -0.35 9.92
N SER A 252 22.02 0.74 10.18
CA SER A 252 22.13 1.36 11.51
C SER A 252 20.91 2.20 11.91
N LEU A 253 20.11 2.65 10.93
CA LEU A 253 18.93 3.49 11.19
C LEU A 253 17.74 2.66 11.68
N PRO A 254 16.94 3.17 12.65
CA PRO A 254 15.79 2.47 13.20
C PRO A 254 14.56 2.50 12.28
N TYR A 255 14.67 3.03 11.07
CA TYR A 255 13.60 3.12 10.09
C TYR A 255 14.11 2.89 8.66
N GLU A 256 13.20 2.57 7.76
CA GLU A 256 13.40 2.63 6.31
C GLU A 256 12.22 3.27 5.62
N ASP A 257 12.44 3.78 4.41
CA ASP A 257 11.39 4.38 3.60
C ASP A 257 10.98 3.38 2.51
N GLU A 258 9.75 2.87 2.56
CA GLU A 258 9.16 2.07 1.49
C GLU A 258 8.64 3.02 0.42
N LYS A 259 9.16 2.88 -0.80
CA LYS A 259 8.67 3.63 -1.96
C LYS A 259 7.54 2.87 -2.63
N PHE A 260 6.44 3.55 -2.91
CA PHE A 260 5.26 2.93 -3.51
C PHE A 260 4.58 3.88 -4.51
N SER A 261 3.87 3.30 -5.47
CA SER A 261 2.95 3.99 -6.37
C SER A 261 1.56 3.42 -6.12
N TYR A 262 0.51 4.23 -6.19
CA TYR A 262 -0.85 3.76 -5.94
C TYR A 262 -1.91 4.52 -6.72
N VAL A 263 -3.09 3.91 -6.79
CA VAL A 263 -4.34 4.57 -7.17
C VAL A 263 -5.45 4.08 -6.25
N ALA A 264 -6.22 5.01 -5.70
CA ALA A 264 -7.48 4.76 -5.03
C ALA A 264 -8.60 5.36 -5.90
N ALA A 265 -9.45 4.51 -6.46
CA ALA A 265 -10.54 4.90 -7.33
C ALA A 265 -11.86 4.41 -6.76
N THR A 266 -12.92 5.21 -6.89
CA THR A 266 -14.25 4.86 -6.36
C THR A 266 -15.37 5.35 -7.27
N ARG A 267 -16.54 4.73 -7.16
CA ARG A 267 -17.82 5.21 -7.72
C ARG A 267 -18.60 6.10 -6.76
N LEU A 268 -18.07 6.32 -5.55
CA LEU A 268 -18.63 7.25 -4.58
C LEU A 268 -18.33 8.70 -4.99
N PRO A 269 -19.08 9.68 -4.49
CA PRO A 269 -18.69 11.09 -4.58
C PRO A 269 -17.31 11.29 -3.94
N VAL A 270 -16.40 11.92 -4.68
CA VAL A 270 -15.03 12.19 -4.24
C VAL A 270 -14.80 13.70 -4.11
N THR A 271 -13.97 14.07 -3.13
CA THR A 271 -13.36 15.40 -3.02
C THR A 271 -11.84 15.20 -3.07
N PRO A 272 -11.23 15.15 -4.27
CA PRO A 272 -9.78 15.00 -4.40
C PRO A 272 -9.04 16.18 -3.78
N ALA A 273 -7.75 15.99 -3.47
CA ALA A 273 -6.91 17.08 -3.01
C ALA A 273 -6.86 18.23 -4.05
N PRO A 274 -6.76 19.52 -3.63
CA PRO A 274 -6.66 20.63 -4.58
C PRO A 274 -5.43 20.56 -5.49
N ALA A 275 -4.33 20.04 -4.95
CA ALA A 275 -3.15 19.57 -5.68
C ALA A 275 -2.46 18.52 -4.80
N ARG A 276 -1.57 17.72 -5.39
CA ARG A 276 -0.84 16.67 -4.67
C ARG A 276 0.66 16.95 -4.72
N VAL A 277 1.33 16.95 -3.58
CA VAL A 277 2.79 17.00 -3.49
C VAL A 277 3.36 15.66 -3.97
N ILE A 278 3.97 15.63 -5.17
CA ILE A 278 4.42 14.39 -5.80
C ILE A 278 5.92 14.12 -5.65
N ARG A 279 6.66 15.00 -4.97
CA ARG A 279 8.09 14.81 -4.63
C ARG A 279 8.37 15.30 -3.22
N ARG A 280 9.49 14.89 -2.63
CA ARG A 280 9.96 15.46 -1.35
C ARG A 280 10.11 16.98 -1.47
N PRO A 281 9.45 17.79 -0.62
CA PRO A 281 9.63 19.24 -0.61
C PRO A 281 11.10 19.63 -0.49
N GLN A 282 11.55 20.55 -1.35
CA GLN A 282 12.93 21.04 -1.31
C GLN A 282 13.00 22.30 -0.45
N ILE A 283 13.42 22.14 0.80
CA ILE A 283 13.59 23.26 1.73
C ILE A 283 14.93 23.95 1.45
N ARG A 284 14.87 25.26 1.17
CA ARG A 284 16.04 26.14 0.97
C ARG A 284 15.95 27.34 1.91
N LYS A 285 17.02 28.13 2.00
CA LYS A 285 17.04 29.35 2.83
C LYS A 285 15.96 30.32 2.36
N GLY A 286 14.89 30.45 3.16
CA GLY A 286 13.79 31.40 2.92
C GLY A 286 12.72 30.96 1.92
N GLN A 287 12.80 29.74 1.37
CA GLN A 287 11.80 29.22 0.46
C GLN A 287 11.70 27.69 0.49
N VAL A 288 10.57 27.16 0.07
CA VAL A 288 10.32 25.73 -0.17
C VAL A 288 9.86 25.57 -1.62
N LEU A 289 10.41 24.59 -2.34
CA LEU A 289 9.95 24.21 -3.67
C LEU A 289 9.10 22.95 -3.54
N LEU A 290 7.88 23.00 -4.08
CA LEU A 290 6.92 21.90 -4.12
C LEU A 290 6.71 21.51 -5.58
N ASP A 291 6.89 20.23 -5.91
CA ASP A 291 6.46 19.68 -7.20
C ASP A 291 5.04 19.13 -7.01
N LEU A 292 4.09 19.72 -7.72
CA LEU A 292 2.66 19.51 -7.55
C LEU A 292 2.07 18.88 -8.80
N CYS A 293 1.22 17.87 -8.63
CA CYS A 293 0.25 17.48 -9.63
C CYS A 293 -1.03 18.30 -9.37
N GLU A 294 -1.52 18.99 -10.39
CA GLU A 294 -2.63 19.95 -10.31
C GLU A 294 -3.89 19.45 -11.05
N PRO A 295 -5.09 19.97 -10.74
CA PRO A 295 -6.35 19.49 -11.33
C PRO A 295 -6.47 19.77 -12.83
N ASP A 296 -5.70 20.73 -13.34
CA ASP A 296 -5.64 21.14 -14.74
C ASP A 296 -4.67 20.30 -15.58
N GLU A 297 -4.35 19.09 -15.09
CA GLU A 297 -3.57 18.09 -15.81
C GLU A 297 -2.11 18.52 -16.04
N GLN A 298 -1.52 19.20 -15.05
CA GLN A 298 -0.14 19.66 -15.11
C GLN A 298 0.68 19.23 -13.90
N VAL A 299 1.98 19.01 -14.14
CA VAL A 299 2.98 18.96 -13.09
C VAL A 299 3.71 20.29 -13.05
N ALA A 300 3.54 21.04 -11.97
CA ALA A 300 4.13 22.36 -11.80
C ALA A 300 5.01 22.42 -10.55
N ARG A 301 6.13 23.14 -10.66
CA ARG A 301 6.95 23.50 -9.50
C ARG A 301 6.50 24.82 -8.91
N ARG A 302 6.00 24.79 -7.68
CA ARG A 302 5.58 25.98 -6.93
C ARG A 302 6.64 26.39 -5.91
N THR A 303 6.98 27.68 -5.90
CA THR A 303 7.91 28.26 -4.92
C THR A 303 7.14 28.99 -3.82
N VAL A 304 7.23 28.51 -2.58
CA VAL A 304 6.63 29.15 -1.40
C VAL A 304 7.74 29.83 -0.60
N THR A 305 7.62 31.14 -0.36
CA THR A 305 8.68 31.94 0.27
C THR A 305 8.20 32.55 1.59
N LYS A 306 9.11 33.06 2.43
CA LYS A 306 8.78 33.70 3.71
C LYS A 306 7.69 34.79 3.64
N ARG A 307 7.56 35.51 2.52
CA ARG A 307 6.51 36.53 2.33
C ARG A 307 5.09 35.94 2.29
N HIS A 308 4.94 34.63 2.09
CA HIS A 308 3.64 33.95 2.11
C HIS A 308 3.17 33.57 3.53
N GLY A 309 3.88 33.98 4.58
CA GLY A 309 3.40 33.84 5.97
C GLY A 309 3.14 32.40 6.39
N ASP A 310 1.91 32.09 6.77
CA ASP A 310 1.54 30.75 7.26
C ASP A 310 1.63 29.67 6.20
N LEU A 311 1.41 30.00 4.91
CA LEU A 311 1.69 29.07 3.81
C LEU A 311 3.16 28.66 3.75
N TYR A 312 4.10 29.53 4.14
CA TYR A 312 5.51 29.14 4.23
C TYR A 312 5.77 28.18 5.39
N LYS A 313 5.09 28.36 6.53
CA LYS A 313 5.19 27.41 7.65
C LYS A 313 4.66 26.05 7.21
N ALA A 314 3.45 26.02 6.66
CA ALA A 314 2.83 24.83 6.11
C ALA A 314 3.70 24.15 5.04
N ALA A 315 4.32 24.90 4.13
CA ALA A 315 5.19 24.33 3.10
C ALA A 315 6.44 23.64 3.69
N ARG A 316 6.97 24.12 4.82
CA ARG A 316 8.11 23.47 5.48
C ARG A 316 7.71 22.17 6.18
N ASP A 317 6.45 22.09 6.61
CA ASP A 317 5.91 20.96 7.35
C ASP A 317 5.25 19.94 6.39
N ALA A 318 4.98 20.33 5.14
CA ALA A 318 4.46 19.48 4.10
C ALA A 318 5.36 18.27 3.85
N ALA A 319 4.74 17.12 3.62
CA ALA A 319 5.35 15.86 3.28
C ALA A 319 5.04 15.44 1.85
N TRP A 320 5.77 14.42 1.41
CA TRP A 320 5.57 13.81 0.10
C TRP A 320 4.27 13.01 0.09
N GLY A 321 3.30 13.44 -0.70
CA GLY A 321 1.97 12.87 -0.72
C GLY A 321 0.91 13.77 -0.11
N ASP A 322 1.26 14.91 0.49
CA ASP A 322 0.27 15.80 1.09
C ASP A 322 -0.60 16.51 0.05
N ALA A 323 -1.82 16.84 0.45
CA ALA A 323 -2.67 17.78 -0.26
C ALA A 323 -2.08 19.20 -0.18
N TRP A 324 -2.20 19.97 -1.26
CA TRP A 324 -1.70 21.34 -1.31
C TRP A 324 -2.66 22.30 -2.04
N PRO A 325 -2.90 23.52 -1.53
CA PRO A 325 -2.55 23.97 -0.18
C PRO A 325 -3.27 23.13 0.89
N PRO A 326 -2.78 23.09 2.14
CA PRO A 326 -3.54 22.49 3.22
C PRO A 326 -4.87 23.23 3.38
N ALA A 327 -5.90 22.52 3.86
CA ALA A 327 -7.18 23.13 4.16
C ALA A 327 -7.00 24.28 5.18
N ASP A 328 -7.72 25.39 4.97
CA ASP A 328 -7.75 26.47 5.95
C ASP A 328 -8.35 25.92 7.26
N HIS A 329 -7.56 25.94 8.34
CA HIS A 329 -7.99 25.57 9.69
C HIS A 329 -8.72 26.70 10.39
#